data_AF-A0A523IJP9-F1
#
_entry.id   AF-A0A523IJP9-F1
#
_cell.length_a   1.000
_cell.length_b   1.000
_cell.length_c   1.000
_cell.angle_alpha   90.00
_cell.angle_beta   90.00
_cell.angle_gamma   90.00
#
_symmetry.space_group_name_H-M   'P 1'
#
loop_
_entity.id
_entity.type
_entity.pdbx_description
1 polymer ?
#
loop_
_entity_poly.entity_id
_entity_poly.type
_entity_poly.pdbx_seq_one_letter_code
_entity_poly.pdbx_strand_id
1 'polypeptide(L)'
;MNWQDGPLGRGTERQEPNGAFVETVISAAKQRIEFYQKANDGKFKCPENAMAIIKLEEALHWLDHRTKEREERSVEGTHTV
;
A
#
# COMPACT_ATOMS: atom_id res chain seq x y z
N MET A 1 1.83 -2.41 17.39
CA MET A 1 1.38 -1.73 16.16
C MET A 1 -0.04 -2.18 15.91
N ASN A 2 -0.98 -1.24 15.81
CA ASN A 2 -2.37 -1.56 15.48
C ASN A 2 -2.57 -1.38 13.97
N TRP A 3 -3.38 -2.24 13.37
CA TRP A 3 -3.74 -2.16 11.95
C TRP A 3 -5.03 -1.39 11.79
N GLN A 4 -5.16 -0.69 10.67
CA GLN A 4 -6.39 0.02 10.35
C GLN A 4 -7.53 -1.00 10.20
N ASP A 5 -8.63 -0.75 10.92
CA ASP A 5 -9.87 -1.49 10.78
C ASP A 5 -10.84 -0.74 9.86
N GLY A 6 -11.08 -1.31 8.68
CA GLY A 6 -11.99 -0.75 7.67
C GLY A 6 -11.51 0.53 6.96
N PRO A 7 -12.26 0.99 5.95
CA PRO A 7 -12.00 2.24 5.25
C PRO A 7 -12.33 3.45 6.15
N LEU A 8 -11.69 4.59 5.90
CA LEU A 8 -11.98 5.83 6.66
C LEU A 8 -13.29 6.49 6.25
N GLY A 9 -13.96 6.06 5.18
CA GLY A 9 -15.05 6.82 4.57
C GLY A 9 -14.56 8.10 3.87
N ARG A 10 -15.50 8.89 3.35
CA ARG A 10 -15.22 10.11 2.55
C ARG A 10 -16.05 11.29 3.03
N GLY A 11 -15.59 12.51 2.74
CA GLY A 11 -16.33 13.74 3.05
C GLY A 11 -16.61 13.91 4.55
N THR A 12 -17.85 14.21 4.90
CA THR A 12 -18.31 14.44 6.29
C THR A 12 -18.36 13.16 7.12
N GLU A 13 -18.35 11.99 6.50
CA GLU A 13 -18.34 10.68 7.18
C GLU A 13 -16.93 10.14 7.41
N ARG A 14 -15.90 10.93 7.05
CA ARG A 14 -14.52 10.50 7.22
C ARG A 14 -14.17 10.36 8.70
N GLN A 15 -13.66 9.19 9.07
CA GLN A 15 -13.18 8.86 10.40
C GLN A 15 -11.67 9.10 10.52
N GLU A 16 -11.21 9.32 11.75
CA GLU A 16 -9.79 9.34 12.07
C GLU A 16 -9.17 7.94 11.95
N PRO A 17 -7.91 7.81 11.49
CA PRO A 17 -7.23 6.53 11.45
C PRO A 17 -7.10 5.88 12.83
N ASN A 18 -7.38 4.58 12.91
CA ASN A 18 -7.27 3.78 14.14
C ASN A 18 -6.04 2.83 14.12
N GLY A 19 -5.33 2.77 12.99
CA GLY A 19 -4.11 1.98 12.83
C GLY A 19 -3.40 2.24 11.51
N ALA A 20 -2.40 1.42 11.21
CA ALA A 20 -1.67 1.50 9.95
C ALA A 20 -2.40 0.79 8.81
N PHE A 21 -2.37 1.38 7.61
CA PHE A 21 -2.76 0.67 6.39
C PHE A 21 -1.63 -0.23 5.90
N VAL A 22 -1.98 -1.40 5.39
CA VAL A 22 -1.02 -2.33 4.78
C VAL A 22 -0.32 -1.65 3.59
N GLU A 23 -1.08 -0.93 2.78
CA GLU A 23 -0.63 -0.14 1.63
C GLU A 23 0.42 0.91 2.05
N THR A 24 0.21 1.58 3.20
CA THR A 24 1.18 2.55 3.73
C THR A 24 2.50 1.89 4.11
N VAL A 25 2.45 0.72 4.77
CA VAL A 25 3.65 -0.02 5.15
C VAL A 25 4.40 -0.54 3.92
N ILE A 26 3.69 -1.07 2.94
CA ILE A 26 4.27 -1.52 1.66
C ILE A 26 4.93 -0.35 0.92
N SER A 27 4.27 0.81 0.86
CA SER A 27 4.81 2.01 0.23
C SER A 27 6.08 2.51 0.94
N ALA A 28 6.08 2.53 2.27
CA ALA A 28 7.26 2.89 3.05
C ALA A 28 8.43 1.92 2.83
N ALA A 29 8.16 0.61 2.81
CA ALA A 29 9.16 -0.41 2.50
C ALA A 29 9.72 -0.23 1.08
N LYS A 30 8.84 -0.01 0.09
CA LYS A 30 9.23 0.24 -1.31
C LYS A 30 10.14 1.46 -1.40
N GLN A 31 9.73 2.58 -0.82
CA GLN A 31 10.52 3.82 -0.81
C GLN A 31 11.91 3.60 -0.21
N ARG A 32 12.01 2.80 0.84
CA ARG A 32 13.30 2.49 1.47
C ARG A 32 14.21 1.66 0.55
N ILE A 33 13.67 0.68 -0.17
CA ILE A 33 14.44 -0.14 -1.10
C ILE A 33 14.82 0.67 -2.35
N GLU A 34 13.93 1.53 -2.86
CA GLU A 34 14.25 2.48 -3.93
C GLU A 34 15.41 3.41 -3.56
N PHE A 35 15.45 3.86 -2.30
CA PHE A 35 16.58 4.62 -1.78
C PHE A 35 17.87 3.78 -1.85
N TYR A 36 17.88 2.55 -1.37
CA TYR A 36 19.07 1.69 -1.47
C TYR A 36 19.50 1.45 -2.92
N GLN A 37 18.54 1.28 -3.83
CA GLN A 37 18.81 1.07 -5.25
C GLN A 37 19.46 2.28 -5.94
N LYS A 38 19.27 3.50 -5.41
CA LYS A 38 19.74 4.77 -6.01
C LYS A 38 20.87 5.45 -5.22
N ALA A 39 20.95 5.24 -3.91
CA ALA A 39 21.85 6.00 -3.03
C ALA A 39 23.33 5.74 -3.31
N ASN A 40 24.17 6.73 -2.95
CA ASN A 40 25.64 6.67 -3.04
C ASN A 40 26.13 6.18 -4.42
N ASP A 41 25.67 6.81 -5.50
CA ASP A 41 26.01 6.45 -6.88
C ASP A 41 25.75 4.97 -7.23
N GLY A 42 24.72 4.38 -6.61
CA GLY A 42 24.34 2.98 -6.83
C GLY A 42 25.18 1.96 -6.04
N LYS A 43 25.88 2.37 -4.98
CA LYS A 43 26.67 1.48 -4.11
C LYS A 43 25.90 0.24 -3.62
N PHE A 44 24.60 0.39 -3.36
CA PHE A 44 23.74 -0.70 -2.87
C PHE A 44 22.76 -1.20 -3.92
N LYS A 45 22.99 -0.86 -5.19
CA LYS A 45 22.17 -1.33 -6.31
C LYS A 45 22.39 -2.83 -6.52
N CYS A 46 21.32 -3.60 -6.50
CA CYS A 46 21.37 -5.02 -6.83
C CYS A 46 20.09 -5.51 -7.54
N PRO A 47 20.13 -6.68 -8.22
CA PRO A 47 18.96 -7.28 -8.85
C PRO A 47 17.84 -7.63 -7.87
N GLU A 48 18.18 -8.05 -6.65
CA GLU A 48 17.23 -8.42 -5.62
C GLU A 48 16.41 -7.22 -5.15
N ASN A 49 17.07 -6.06 -4.97
CA ASN A 49 16.38 -4.81 -4.67
C ASN A 49 15.42 -4.41 -5.80
N ALA A 50 15.85 -4.52 -7.06
CA ALA A 50 14.98 -4.24 -8.21
C ALA A 50 13.76 -5.17 -8.24
N MET A 51 13.96 -6.46 -8.00
CA MET A 51 12.87 -7.45 -7.96
C MET A 51 11.91 -7.18 -6.80
N ALA A 52 12.44 -6.84 -5.62
CA ALA A 52 11.62 -6.49 -4.47
C ALA A 52 10.76 -5.25 -4.73
N ILE A 53 11.32 -4.20 -5.37
CA ILE A 53 10.55 -3.02 -5.77
C ILE A 53 9.39 -3.42 -6.69
N ILE A 54 9.65 -4.20 -7.75
CA ILE A 54 8.62 -4.67 -8.69
C ILE A 54 7.50 -5.41 -7.95
N LYS A 55 7.84 -6.28 -7.00
CA LYS A 55 6.85 -7.06 -6.25
C LYS A 55 6.04 -6.22 -5.26
N LEU A 56 6.65 -5.20 -4.66
CA LEU A 56 5.92 -4.25 -3.83
C LEU A 56 4.99 -3.37 -4.67
N GLU A 57 5.38 -3.00 -5.89
CA GLU A 57 4.50 -2.30 -6.83
C GLU A 57 3.32 -3.14 -7.29
N GLU A 58 3.57 -4.41 -7.63
CA GLU A 58 2.53 -5.37 -7.98
C GLU A 58 1.55 -5.57 -6.80
N ALA A 59 2.06 -5.67 -5.57
CA ALA A 59 1.21 -5.76 -4.38
C ALA A 59 0.32 -4.51 -4.22
N LEU A 60 0.89 -3.31 -4.34
CA LEU A 60 0.12 -2.05 -4.29
C LEU A 60 -0.94 -1.99 -5.39
N HIS A 61 -0.59 -2.42 -6.61
CA HIS A 61 -1.53 -2.46 -7.73
C HIS A 61 -2.74 -3.34 -7.44
N TRP A 62 -2.53 -4.56 -6.92
CA TRP A 62 -3.64 -5.47 -6.62
C TRP A 62 -4.48 -5.01 -5.43
N LEU A 63 -3.88 -4.35 -4.44
CA LEU A 63 -4.62 -3.76 -3.32
C LEU A 63 -5.53 -2.61 -3.79
N ASP A 64 -5.01 -1.72 -4.64
CA ASP A 64 -5.77 -0.63 -5.26
C ASP A 64 -6.89 -1.15 -6.18
N HIS A 65 -6.58 -2.15 -7.02
CA HIS A 65 -7.58 -2.82 -7.86
C HIS A 65 -8.73 -3.37 -7.01
N ARG A 66 -8.41 -4.11 -5.93
CA ARG A 66 -9.42 -4.67 -5.02
C ARG A 66 -10.28 -3.59 -4.38
N THR A 67 -9.69 -2.47 -3.95
CA THR A 67 -10.43 -1.34 -3.38
C THR A 67 -11.38 -0.73 -4.40
N LYS A 68 -10.90 -0.44 -5.62
CA LYS A 68 -11.73 0.08 -6.72
C LYS A 68 -12.88 -0.85 -7.09
N GLU A 69 -12.60 -2.14 -7.23
CA GLU A 69 -13.63 -3.14 -7.54
C GLU A 69 -14.72 -3.21 -6.45
N ARG A 70 -14.35 -3.01 -5.19
CA ARG A 70 -15.31 -2.95 -4.07
C ARG A 70 -16.08 -1.63 -4.04
N GLU A 71 -15.43 -0.52 -4.36
CA GLU A 71 -16.08 0.79 -4.53
C GLU A 71 -17.13 0.75 -5.65
N GLU A 72 -16.77 0.19 -6.81
CA GLU A 72 -17.67 0.02 -7.97
C GLU A 72 -18.91 -0.80 -7.62
N ARG A 73 -18.74 -1.84 -6.80
CA ARG A 73 -19.84 -2.67 -6.30
C ARG A 73 -20.58 -2.06 -5.11
N SER A 74 -20.17 -0.90 -4.60
CA SER A 74 -20.70 -0.25 -3.40
C SER A 74 -20.68 -1.15 -2.14
N VAL A 75 -19.69 -2.04 -2.05
CA VAL A 75 -19.45 -2.97 -0.91
C VAL A 75 -18.14 -2.68 -0.19
N GLU A 76 -17.53 -1.51 -0.44
CA GLU A 76 -16.34 -1.10 0.29
C GLU A 76 -16.67 -0.93 1.78
N GLY A 77 -15.91 -1.60 2.65
CA GLY A 77 -16.15 -1.58 4.10
C GLY A 77 -17.24 -2.55 4.59
N THR A 78 -17.87 -3.34 3.72
CA THR A 78 -18.81 -4.40 4.11
C THR A 78 -18.21 -5.80 3.87
N HIS A 79 -18.71 -6.78 4.63
CA HIS A 79 -18.38 -8.21 4.44
C HIS A 79 -19.29 -8.89 3.41
N THR A 80 -20.23 -8.16 2.80
CA THR A 80 -21.12 -8.69 1.78
C THR A 80 -20.36 -8.90 0.48
N VAL A 81 -20.41 -10.13 -0.04
CA VAL A 81 -19.78 -10.56 -1.30
C VAL A 81 -20.46 -9.89 -2.48
#